data_AF-A0A3N1GYT1-F1
#
_entry.id   AF-A0A3N1GYT1-F1
#
_cell.length_a   1.000
_cell.length_b   1.000
_cell.length_c   1.000
_cell.angle_alpha   90.00
_cell.angle_beta   90.00
_cell.angle_gamma   90.00
#
_symmetry.space_group_name_H-M   'P 1'
#
loop_
_entity.id
_entity.type
_entity.pdbx_description
1 polymer ?
#
loop_
_entity_poly.entity_id
_entity_poly.type
_entity_poly.pdbx_seq_one_letter_code
_entity_poly.pdbx_strand_id
1 'polypeptide(L)'
;MTSSTPGDLSAAARHLRSSLRGGVLVPADEQYDGARRVWNGAVDRRPGLIVRAADEQDVQTAVRVAHDHGLRLSVRGGGHDWGGRAMAEGGLVVDMSALRRVNVDPILGTADVQGGATSGDLADAAGRHGLAPVTGTVQAVGIAGLTLGGGYGLLLGKHGLAADNLISARVVLPDGRRVIASGSENPDLFWALRGGGGNFGVVTNLRYRVHALQSLAAGLILFPASEAASVLRGYRELIAEAPDELTVMSGFFGGPDGTPMLFMLPTWVGALGGGQRHVTRLESLGTPIMSQVRQMTFPELHGMFADSIVDGRHVEMRTRWVPEVSDDIASVIAEGMAQMTSPFSAMFLHHFHGAATRVPVAESAFATRREHVLVEIAAQWLPTEDAAPHQRWARSLSEKLAPHALPGGYPNFLGPDEQDRVLLGYGPNADRLVELKRRFDPAGVFTAVPQIDVAAHEAAGRKANQMTATVETIRFKLRPGVTDAEFQQRNLKMQREYMELRPGFVSRETSRSDEGEYLVVVHWSNAEDADATIQAFFGAPETQDFLASVDVTTVASGRYEVVKY
;
A
#
# COMPACT_ATOMS: atom_id res chain seq x y z
N MET A 1 26.57 -6.26 -0.67
CA MET A 1 26.04 -7.54 -1.18
C MET A 1 26.85 -7.92 -2.41
N THR A 2 27.67 -8.95 -2.28
CA THR A 2 28.50 -9.50 -3.36
C THR A 2 27.62 -10.30 -4.33
N SER A 3 27.78 -10.15 -5.64
CA SER A 3 27.10 -11.03 -6.60
C SER A 3 27.49 -12.48 -6.28
N SER A 4 26.50 -13.38 -6.19
CA SER A 4 26.75 -14.82 -6.00
C SER A 4 27.72 -15.32 -7.07
N THR A 5 28.73 -16.09 -6.66
CA THR A 5 29.71 -16.58 -7.63
C THR A 5 29.08 -17.69 -8.49
N PRO A 6 29.53 -17.87 -9.74
CA PRO A 6 29.02 -18.93 -10.62
C PRO A 6 29.08 -20.36 -10.02
N GLY A 7 30.02 -20.60 -9.09
CA GLY A 7 30.15 -21.86 -8.35
C GLY A 7 28.99 -22.12 -7.40
N ASP A 8 28.49 -21.10 -6.71
CA ASP A 8 27.40 -21.22 -5.74
C ASP A 8 26.07 -21.54 -6.44
N LEU A 9 25.79 -20.88 -7.57
CA LEU A 9 24.57 -21.13 -8.37
C LEU A 9 24.52 -22.55 -8.93
N SER A 10 25.65 -23.08 -9.40
CA SER A 10 25.73 -24.44 -9.95
C SER A 10 25.54 -25.51 -8.87
N ALA A 11 26.07 -25.29 -7.67
CA ALA A 11 25.86 -26.17 -6.53
C ALA A 11 24.39 -26.14 -6.06
N ALA A 12 23.82 -24.94 -5.92
CA ALA A 12 22.43 -24.75 -5.55
C ALA A 12 21.47 -25.39 -6.56
N ALA A 13 21.71 -25.24 -7.87
CA ALA A 13 20.90 -25.85 -8.92
C ALA A 13 20.85 -27.39 -8.80
N ARG A 14 21.99 -28.03 -8.54
CA ARG A 14 22.06 -29.50 -8.34
C ARG A 14 21.30 -29.92 -7.09
N HIS A 15 21.46 -29.20 -5.98
CA HIS A 15 20.73 -29.47 -4.74
C HIS A 15 19.22 -29.41 -4.98
N LEU A 16 18.74 -28.31 -5.56
CA LEU A 16 17.31 -28.11 -5.84
C LEU A 16 16.76 -29.19 -6.78
N ARG A 17 17.44 -29.50 -7.88
CA ARG A 17 16.97 -30.55 -8.83
C ARG A 17 16.86 -31.94 -8.19
N SER A 18 17.64 -32.23 -7.16
CA SER A 18 17.57 -33.51 -6.43
C SER A 18 16.51 -33.57 -5.34
N SER A 19 16.03 -32.41 -4.88
CA SER A 19 15.19 -32.29 -3.67
C SER A 19 13.78 -31.78 -3.93
N LEU A 20 13.53 -31.17 -5.09
CA LEU A 20 12.24 -30.59 -5.45
C LEU A 20 11.36 -31.57 -6.23
N ARG A 21 10.05 -31.46 -6.06
CA ARG A 21 9.05 -32.09 -6.93
C ARG A 21 8.79 -31.24 -8.18
N GLY A 22 8.88 -29.92 -8.02
CA GLY A 22 8.79 -28.93 -9.08
C GLY A 22 10.06 -28.83 -9.93
N GLY A 23 10.11 -27.80 -10.76
CA GLY A 23 11.18 -27.60 -11.74
C GLY A 23 12.21 -26.55 -11.32
N VAL A 24 13.44 -26.68 -11.83
CA VAL A 24 14.49 -25.66 -11.70
C VAL A 24 14.97 -25.28 -13.08
N LEU A 25 14.78 -24.00 -13.44
CA LEU A 25 15.26 -23.44 -14.69
C LEU A 25 16.55 -22.64 -14.45
N VAL A 26 17.49 -22.78 -15.38
CA VAL A 26 18.72 -21.99 -15.50
C VAL A 26 18.72 -21.24 -16.85
N PRO A 27 19.58 -20.22 -17.05
CA PRO A 27 19.58 -19.42 -18.29
C PRO A 27 19.73 -20.19 -19.60
N ALA A 28 20.31 -21.38 -19.57
CA ALA A 28 20.49 -22.24 -20.73
C ALA A 28 19.25 -23.07 -21.10
N ASP A 29 18.24 -23.15 -20.24
CA ASP A 29 17.03 -23.94 -20.47
C ASP A 29 16.08 -23.20 -21.42
N GLU A 30 15.46 -23.91 -22.37
CA GLU A 30 14.57 -23.32 -23.39
C GLU A 30 13.39 -22.55 -22.79
N GLN A 31 12.83 -23.00 -21.67
CA GLN A 31 11.68 -22.35 -21.03
C GLN A 31 12.05 -21.12 -20.18
N TYR A 32 13.35 -20.82 -20.01
CA TYR A 32 13.84 -19.79 -19.11
C TYR A 32 13.35 -18.38 -19.49
N ASP A 33 13.48 -18.01 -20.77
CA ASP A 33 13.11 -16.67 -21.23
C ASP A 33 11.61 -16.38 -21.10
N GLY A 34 10.76 -17.41 -21.22
CA GLY A 34 9.33 -17.29 -20.92
C GLY A 34 9.07 -17.16 -19.42
N ALA A 35 9.78 -17.93 -18.58
CA ALA A 35 9.58 -17.98 -17.14
C ALA A 35 9.95 -16.68 -16.41
N ARG A 36 10.93 -15.93 -16.92
CA ARG A 36 11.39 -14.68 -16.30
C ARG A 36 10.55 -13.45 -16.67
N ARG A 37 9.68 -13.55 -17.68
CA ARG A 37 8.80 -12.44 -18.08
C ARG A 37 7.78 -12.16 -16.98
N VAL A 38 7.61 -10.87 -16.67
CA VAL A 38 6.60 -10.33 -15.77
C VAL A 38 5.66 -9.41 -16.56
N TRP A 39 4.59 -8.93 -15.91
CA TRP A 39 3.57 -8.10 -16.56
C TRP A 39 4.16 -6.86 -17.27
N ASN A 40 5.03 -6.11 -16.57
CA ASN A 40 5.72 -4.96 -17.16
C ASN A 40 6.85 -5.40 -18.10
N GLY A 41 6.66 -5.20 -19.40
CA GLY A 41 7.61 -5.59 -20.43
C GLY A 41 8.95 -4.84 -20.39
N ALA A 42 9.01 -3.68 -19.71
CA ALA A 42 10.25 -2.93 -19.54
C ALA A 42 11.25 -3.63 -18.57
N VAL A 43 10.79 -4.63 -17.81
CA VAL A 43 11.63 -5.38 -16.88
C VAL A 43 12.32 -6.54 -17.61
N ASP A 44 13.64 -6.44 -17.83
CA ASP A 44 14.46 -7.48 -18.46
C ASP A 44 15.48 -8.12 -17.49
N ARG A 45 15.03 -8.50 -16.28
CA ARG A 45 15.93 -9.14 -15.30
C ARG A 45 16.24 -10.59 -15.65
N ARG A 46 17.44 -11.05 -15.26
CA ARG A 46 17.98 -12.40 -15.53
C ARG A 46 18.38 -13.11 -14.23
N PRO A 47 17.45 -13.83 -13.59
CA PRO A 47 17.78 -14.70 -12.45
C PRO A 47 18.81 -15.77 -12.76
N GLY A 48 19.64 -16.11 -11.78
CA GLY A 48 20.53 -17.27 -11.89
C GLY A 48 19.76 -18.59 -11.86
N LEU A 49 18.69 -18.65 -11.08
CA LEU A 49 17.81 -19.82 -10.90
C LEU A 49 16.35 -19.39 -10.81
N ILE A 50 15.46 -20.16 -11.44
CA ILE A 50 13.99 -20.04 -11.25
C ILE A 50 13.45 -21.38 -10.79
N VAL A 51 12.98 -21.43 -9.54
CA VAL A 51 12.30 -22.59 -8.96
C VAL A 51 10.80 -22.48 -9.23
N ARG A 52 10.26 -23.37 -10.07
CA ARG A 52 8.82 -23.53 -10.27
C ARG A 52 8.28 -24.48 -9.22
N ALA A 53 7.78 -23.94 -8.11
CA ALA A 53 7.34 -24.72 -6.97
C ALA A 53 6.05 -25.51 -7.28
N ALA A 54 6.04 -26.81 -7.01
CA ALA A 54 4.85 -27.66 -7.15
C ALA A 54 4.00 -27.71 -5.86
N ASP A 55 4.61 -27.45 -4.71
CA ASP A 55 3.94 -27.38 -3.41
C ASP A 55 4.70 -26.50 -2.41
N GLU A 56 4.21 -26.42 -1.17
CA GLU A 56 4.83 -25.66 -0.09
C GLU A 56 6.18 -26.23 0.36
N GLN A 57 6.42 -27.53 0.17
CA GLN A 57 7.69 -28.16 0.52
C GLN A 57 8.79 -27.70 -0.44
N ASP A 58 8.47 -27.55 -1.72
CA ASP A 58 9.39 -26.98 -2.70
C ASP A 58 9.79 -25.54 -2.35
N VAL A 59 8.81 -24.71 -1.93
CA VAL A 59 9.07 -23.34 -1.45
C VAL A 59 10.02 -23.36 -0.26
N GLN A 60 9.75 -24.23 0.72
CA GLN A 60 10.60 -24.38 1.90
C GLN A 60 12.04 -24.75 1.53
N THR A 61 12.21 -25.75 0.66
CA THR A 61 13.53 -26.19 0.20
C THR A 61 14.25 -25.08 -0.54
N ALA A 62 13.57 -24.32 -1.41
CA ALA A 62 14.16 -23.22 -2.15
C ALA A 62 14.65 -22.07 -1.25
N VAL A 63 13.88 -21.73 -0.21
CA VAL A 63 14.27 -20.71 0.78
C VAL A 63 15.53 -21.15 1.53
N ARG A 64 15.58 -22.41 1.98
CA ARG A 64 16.76 -22.96 2.68
C ARG A 64 18.00 -22.95 1.79
N VAL A 65 17.88 -23.41 0.55
CA VAL A 65 19.02 -23.39 -0.39
C VAL A 65 19.48 -21.97 -0.67
N ALA A 66 18.55 -21.02 -0.85
CA ALA A 66 18.92 -19.62 -1.05
C ALA A 66 19.69 -19.08 0.17
N HIS A 67 19.22 -19.35 1.38
CA HIS A 67 19.88 -18.98 2.62
C HIS A 67 21.27 -19.62 2.75
N ASP A 68 21.38 -20.93 2.61
CA ASP A 68 22.61 -21.71 2.81
C ASP A 68 23.72 -21.36 1.80
N HIS A 69 23.33 -20.95 0.59
CA HIS A 69 24.24 -20.52 -0.47
C HIS A 69 24.38 -18.99 -0.57
N GLY A 70 23.77 -18.22 0.32
CA GLY A 70 23.83 -16.75 0.30
C GLY A 70 23.28 -16.11 -0.97
N LEU A 71 22.30 -16.75 -1.62
CA LEU A 71 21.71 -16.27 -2.87
C LEU A 71 20.67 -15.19 -2.59
N ARG A 72 20.69 -14.13 -3.39
CA ARG A 72 19.60 -13.15 -3.40
C ARG A 72 18.29 -13.85 -3.76
N LEU A 73 17.29 -13.75 -2.88
CA LEU A 73 16.00 -14.40 -3.04
C LEU A 73 14.93 -13.40 -3.49
N SER A 74 14.10 -13.79 -4.46
CA SER A 74 12.81 -13.15 -4.72
C SER A 74 11.69 -14.17 -4.82
N VAL A 75 10.46 -13.70 -4.65
CA VAL A 75 9.25 -14.52 -4.72
C VAL A 75 8.33 -13.94 -5.79
N ARG A 76 7.83 -14.80 -6.67
CA ARG A 76 6.82 -14.45 -7.67
C ARG A 76 5.50 -15.13 -7.31
N GLY A 77 4.49 -14.31 -6.98
CA GLY A 77 3.08 -14.71 -7.01
C GLY A 77 2.51 -14.51 -8.42
N GLY A 78 1.63 -13.51 -8.60
CA GLY A 78 1.06 -13.15 -9.91
C GLY A 78 1.97 -12.35 -10.85
N GLY A 79 3.15 -11.90 -10.41
CA GLY A 79 4.12 -11.20 -11.29
C GLY A 79 3.75 -9.77 -11.72
N HIS A 80 2.92 -9.08 -10.95
CA HIS A 80 2.43 -7.71 -11.22
C HIS A 80 3.30 -6.57 -10.63
N ASP A 81 4.45 -6.89 -10.04
CA ASP A 81 5.36 -5.84 -9.56
C ASP A 81 5.97 -5.09 -10.75
N TRP A 82 5.57 -3.84 -10.94
CA TRP A 82 6.01 -3.03 -12.08
C TRP A 82 7.51 -2.69 -12.04
N GLY A 83 8.14 -2.69 -10.86
CA GLY A 83 9.57 -2.44 -10.66
C GLY A 83 10.47 -3.66 -10.86
N GLY A 84 9.90 -4.83 -11.19
CA GLY A 84 10.64 -6.07 -11.43
C GLY A 84 11.24 -6.74 -10.19
N ARG A 85 10.84 -6.34 -8.98
CA ARG A 85 11.33 -6.90 -7.70
C ARG A 85 11.06 -8.40 -7.56
N ALA A 86 9.99 -8.91 -8.17
CA ALA A 86 9.72 -10.35 -8.22
C ALA A 86 10.82 -11.17 -8.93
N MET A 87 11.71 -10.54 -9.69
CA MET A 87 12.84 -11.16 -10.37
C MET A 87 14.17 -10.73 -9.73
N ALA A 88 14.86 -11.65 -9.06
CA ALA A 88 16.17 -11.41 -8.48
C ALA A 88 17.27 -11.56 -9.54
N GLU A 89 17.83 -10.44 -10.01
CA GLU A 89 18.97 -10.44 -10.94
C GLU A 89 20.14 -11.29 -10.41
N GLY A 90 20.58 -12.28 -11.18
CA GLY A 90 21.64 -13.22 -10.79
C GLY A 90 21.33 -14.11 -9.58
N GLY A 91 20.12 -14.01 -8.99
CA GLY A 91 19.72 -14.69 -7.77
C GLY A 91 18.79 -15.89 -8.02
N LEU A 92 18.07 -16.28 -6.97
CA LEU A 92 17.06 -17.33 -6.99
C LEU A 92 15.65 -16.71 -6.94
N VAL A 93 14.79 -17.10 -7.89
CA VAL A 93 13.36 -16.78 -7.87
C VAL A 93 12.58 -18.01 -7.43
N VAL A 94 11.74 -17.87 -6.41
CA VAL A 94 10.69 -18.84 -6.10
C VAL A 94 9.43 -18.43 -6.85
N ASP A 95 9.13 -19.15 -7.93
CA ASP A 95 7.94 -18.99 -8.74
C ASP A 95 6.81 -19.89 -8.20
N MET A 96 5.82 -19.24 -7.58
CA MET A 96 4.63 -19.89 -7.02
C MET A 96 3.45 -19.87 -7.99
N SER A 97 3.61 -19.43 -9.24
CA SER A 97 2.49 -19.26 -10.18
C SER A 97 1.72 -20.55 -10.51
N ALA A 98 2.21 -21.74 -10.14
CA ALA A 98 1.47 -23.00 -10.21
C ALA A 98 0.62 -23.28 -8.95
N LEU A 99 0.92 -22.64 -7.81
CA LEU A 99 0.21 -22.76 -6.55
C LEU A 99 -1.03 -21.85 -6.55
N ARG A 100 -2.04 -22.20 -7.36
CA ARG A 100 -3.22 -21.35 -7.65
C ARG A 100 -4.55 -21.91 -7.13
N ARG A 101 -4.54 -22.96 -6.31
CA ARG A 101 -5.78 -23.54 -5.79
C ARG A 101 -6.49 -22.56 -4.86
N VAL A 102 -7.81 -22.44 -5.06
CA VAL A 102 -8.74 -21.74 -4.18
C VAL A 102 -9.82 -22.72 -3.73
N ASN A 103 -10.05 -22.81 -2.43
CA ASN A 103 -11.12 -23.61 -1.84
C ASN A 103 -12.04 -22.69 -1.03
N VAL A 104 -13.33 -22.62 -1.40
CA VAL A 104 -14.31 -21.75 -0.74
C VAL A 104 -15.22 -22.59 0.15
N ASP A 105 -15.37 -22.15 1.39
CA ASP A 105 -16.41 -22.62 2.30
C ASP A 105 -17.55 -21.58 2.33
N PRO A 106 -18.66 -21.85 1.63
CA PRO A 106 -19.77 -20.90 1.55
C PRO A 106 -20.60 -20.82 2.83
N ILE A 107 -20.50 -21.82 3.72
CA ILE A 107 -21.22 -21.83 5.00
C ILE A 107 -20.49 -20.93 5.99
N LEU A 108 -19.17 -21.06 6.08
CA LEU A 108 -18.34 -20.22 6.95
C LEU A 108 -18.05 -18.84 6.36
N GLY A 109 -18.28 -18.63 5.06
CA GLY A 109 -17.90 -17.40 4.37
C GLY A 109 -16.38 -17.22 4.36
N THR A 110 -15.64 -18.29 4.09
CA THR A 110 -14.17 -18.25 4.06
C THR A 110 -13.60 -18.87 2.79
N ALA A 111 -12.37 -18.49 2.44
CA ALA A 111 -11.65 -19.09 1.31
C ALA A 111 -10.18 -19.35 1.69
N ASP A 112 -9.71 -20.57 1.44
CA ASP A 112 -8.28 -20.95 1.52
C ASP A 112 -7.65 -20.82 0.13
N VAL A 113 -6.60 -20.00 0.04
CA VAL A 113 -6.05 -19.50 -1.23
C VAL A 113 -4.55 -19.73 -1.26
N GLN A 114 -4.04 -20.45 -2.26
CA GLN A 114 -2.59 -20.63 -2.39
C GLN A 114 -1.88 -19.33 -2.82
N GLY A 115 -0.61 -19.18 -2.42
CA GLY A 115 0.16 -17.93 -2.57
C GLY A 115 0.43 -17.48 -4.01
N GLY A 116 0.26 -18.36 -4.99
CA GLY A 116 0.36 -18.06 -6.42
C GLY A 116 -0.94 -17.63 -7.08
N ALA A 117 -2.08 -17.77 -6.41
CA ALA A 117 -3.39 -17.43 -6.96
C ALA A 117 -3.49 -15.94 -7.28
N THR A 118 -4.31 -15.62 -8.29
CA THR A 118 -4.64 -14.24 -8.65
C THR A 118 -5.93 -13.79 -7.99
N SER A 119 -6.19 -12.49 -8.05
CA SER A 119 -7.45 -11.90 -7.60
C SER A 119 -8.63 -12.49 -8.38
N GLY A 120 -8.44 -12.75 -9.68
CA GLY A 120 -9.42 -13.42 -10.54
C GLY A 120 -9.75 -14.84 -10.09
N ASP A 121 -8.74 -15.65 -9.77
CA ASP A 121 -8.95 -17.02 -9.28
C ASP A 121 -9.85 -17.03 -8.03
N LEU A 122 -9.62 -16.08 -7.11
CA LEU A 122 -10.41 -15.95 -5.88
C LEU A 122 -11.82 -15.41 -6.16
N ALA A 123 -11.95 -14.39 -7.00
CA ALA A 123 -13.24 -13.80 -7.36
C ALA A 123 -14.16 -14.81 -8.05
N ASP A 124 -13.63 -15.57 -9.01
CA ASP A 124 -14.39 -16.57 -9.75
C ASP A 124 -14.82 -17.73 -8.84
N ALA A 125 -13.93 -18.21 -7.97
CA ALA A 125 -14.25 -19.28 -7.04
C ALA A 125 -15.34 -18.87 -6.03
N ALA A 126 -15.23 -17.67 -5.45
CA ALA A 126 -16.22 -17.15 -4.50
C ALA A 126 -17.56 -16.82 -5.19
N GLY A 127 -17.50 -16.24 -6.39
CA GLY A 127 -18.68 -15.83 -7.16
C GLY A 127 -19.63 -16.99 -7.49
N ARG A 128 -19.11 -18.21 -7.68
CA ARG A 128 -19.92 -19.43 -7.86
C ARG A 128 -20.86 -19.74 -6.69
N HIS A 129 -20.58 -19.17 -5.53
CA HIS A 129 -21.36 -19.33 -4.31
C HIS A 129 -22.15 -18.07 -3.93
N GLY A 130 -22.22 -17.06 -4.79
CA GLY A 130 -22.84 -15.76 -4.47
C GLY A 130 -22.06 -14.97 -3.42
N LEU A 131 -20.75 -15.21 -3.34
CA LEU A 131 -19.83 -14.55 -2.42
C LEU A 131 -18.86 -13.65 -3.19
N ALA A 132 -18.36 -12.59 -2.55
CA ALA A 132 -17.34 -11.71 -3.08
C ALA A 132 -16.16 -11.57 -2.10
N PRO A 133 -14.92 -11.75 -2.58
CA PRO A 133 -13.72 -11.40 -1.83
C PRO A 133 -13.44 -9.90 -1.92
N VAL A 134 -12.69 -9.37 -0.97
CA VAL A 134 -12.06 -8.04 -1.12
C VAL A 134 -10.73 -8.22 -1.84
N THR A 135 -10.61 -7.65 -3.05
CA THR A 135 -9.42 -7.71 -3.91
C THR A 135 -9.12 -6.34 -4.52
N GLY A 136 -8.12 -6.27 -5.40
CA GLY A 136 -7.94 -5.17 -6.35
C GLY A 136 -8.94 -5.20 -7.50
N THR A 137 -8.76 -4.28 -8.44
CA THR A 137 -9.60 -4.13 -9.65
C THR A 137 -9.11 -4.94 -10.85
N VAL A 138 -7.90 -5.50 -10.80
CA VAL A 138 -7.28 -6.24 -11.90
C VAL A 138 -7.19 -7.73 -11.56
N GLN A 139 -7.84 -8.57 -12.37
CA GLN A 139 -7.93 -10.02 -12.14
C GLN A 139 -6.58 -10.74 -12.12
N ALA A 140 -5.62 -10.31 -12.95
CA ALA A 140 -4.32 -10.95 -13.08
C ALA A 140 -3.38 -10.69 -11.88
N VAL A 141 -3.68 -9.70 -11.03
CA VAL A 141 -2.85 -9.37 -9.86
C VAL A 141 -2.84 -10.51 -8.86
N GLY A 142 -1.64 -10.93 -8.45
CA GLY A 142 -1.44 -11.95 -7.42
C GLY A 142 -2.01 -11.52 -6.07
N ILE A 143 -2.93 -12.31 -5.52
CA ILE A 143 -3.71 -11.93 -4.32
C ILE A 143 -2.84 -11.83 -3.06
N ALA A 144 -1.81 -12.67 -2.96
CA ALA A 144 -0.86 -12.64 -1.86
C ALA A 144 -0.12 -11.30 -1.78
N GLY A 145 0.59 -10.90 -2.84
CA GLY A 145 1.32 -9.63 -2.87
C GLY A 145 0.40 -8.42 -2.66
N LEU A 146 -0.80 -8.44 -3.23
CA LEU A 146 -1.81 -7.41 -3.02
C LEU A 146 -2.18 -7.27 -1.54
N THR A 147 -2.49 -8.39 -0.88
CA THR A 147 -2.91 -8.42 0.53
C THR A 147 -1.77 -8.00 1.45
N LEU A 148 -0.55 -8.45 1.16
CA LEU A 148 0.61 -8.16 1.99
C LEU A 148 0.96 -6.67 2.05
N GLY A 149 0.62 -5.90 1.02
CA GLY A 149 0.74 -4.44 1.04
C GLY A 149 -0.49 -3.70 1.59
N GLY A 150 -1.58 -4.40 1.92
CA GLY A 150 -2.87 -3.84 2.32
C GLY A 150 -3.98 -4.34 1.40
N GLY A 151 -3.93 -3.94 0.14
CA GLY A 151 -4.86 -4.39 -0.90
C GLY A 151 -6.21 -3.67 -0.85
N TYR A 152 -6.45 -2.78 -1.80
CA TYR A 152 -7.67 -1.97 -1.89
C TYR A 152 -8.39 -2.25 -3.20
N GLY A 153 -9.68 -1.94 -3.26
CA GLY A 153 -10.51 -2.07 -4.46
C GLY A 153 -11.95 -1.63 -4.21
N LEU A 154 -12.86 -2.01 -5.10
CA LEU A 154 -14.23 -1.44 -5.17
C LEU A 154 -15.14 -1.82 -3.99
N LEU A 155 -14.71 -2.74 -3.12
CA LEU A 155 -15.45 -3.13 -1.91
C LEU A 155 -14.88 -2.51 -0.63
N LEU A 156 -13.86 -1.65 -0.71
CA LEU A 156 -13.12 -1.17 0.45
C LEU A 156 -14.00 -0.40 1.45
N GLY A 157 -14.97 0.37 0.95
CA GLY A 157 -15.83 1.19 1.79
C GLY A 157 -16.67 0.34 2.75
N LYS A 158 -17.21 -0.77 2.26
CA LYS A 158 -18.07 -1.65 3.05
C LYS A 158 -17.31 -2.72 3.81
N HIS A 159 -16.25 -3.26 3.22
CA HIS A 159 -15.60 -4.48 3.69
C HIS A 159 -14.13 -4.31 4.08
N GLY A 160 -13.57 -3.10 4.00
CA GLY A 160 -12.18 -2.82 4.36
C GLY A 160 -11.18 -3.26 3.30
N LEU A 161 -9.91 -3.32 3.65
CA LEU A 161 -8.83 -3.80 2.78
C LEU A 161 -8.83 -5.33 2.68
N ALA A 162 -8.14 -5.88 1.68
CA ALA A 162 -7.89 -7.32 1.60
C ALA A 162 -7.18 -7.84 2.86
N ALA A 163 -6.25 -7.04 3.40
CA ALA A 163 -5.57 -7.29 4.68
C ALA A 163 -6.52 -7.33 5.89
N ASP A 164 -7.63 -6.59 5.87
CA ASP A 164 -8.63 -6.58 6.95
C ASP A 164 -9.50 -7.85 6.93
N ASN A 165 -9.52 -8.54 5.80
CA ASN A 165 -10.25 -9.78 5.58
C ASN A 165 -9.37 -11.02 5.71
N LEU A 166 -8.06 -10.85 5.92
CA LEU A 166 -7.16 -11.96 6.19
C LEU A 166 -7.46 -12.53 7.58
N ILE A 167 -7.61 -13.85 7.66
CA ILE A 167 -7.87 -14.61 8.90
C ILE A 167 -6.56 -15.24 9.39
N SER A 168 -5.82 -15.86 8.48
CA SER A 168 -4.54 -16.49 8.76
C SER A 168 -3.70 -16.65 7.50
N ALA A 169 -2.39 -16.83 7.66
CA ALA A 169 -1.47 -17.15 6.58
C ALA A 169 -0.52 -18.29 6.97
N ARG A 170 -0.19 -19.17 6.02
CA ARG A 170 0.96 -20.09 6.12
C ARG A 170 2.17 -19.44 5.51
N VAL A 171 3.28 -19.45 6.25
CA VAL A 171 4.48 -18.68 5.93
C VAL A 171 5.71 -19.57 6.05
N VAL A 172 6.58 -19.51 5.05
CA VAL A 172 7.96 -20.02 5.13
C VAL A 172 8.88 -18.86 5.52
N LEU A 173 9.46 -18.94 6.71
CA LEU A 173 10.39 -17.95 7.27
C LEU A 173 11.79 -18.04 6.62
N PRO A 174 12.69 -17.05 6.84
CA PRO A 174 14.04 -17.05 6.25
C PRO A 174 14.88 -18.29 6.58
N ASP A 175 14.70 -18.85 7.78
CA ASP A 175 15.36 -20.09 8.22
C ASP A 175 14.69 -21.37 7.68
N GLY A 176 13.67 -21.21 6.83
CA GLY A 176 12.90 -22.28 6.25
C GLY A 176 11.95 -22.98 7.24
N ARG A 177 11.66 -22.44 8.43
CA ARG A 177 10.53 -22.93 9.23
C ARG A 177 9.20 -22.57 8.58
N ARG A 178 8.23 -23.45 8.72
CA ARG A 178 6.83 -23.20 8.35
C ARG A 178 6.05 -22.83 9.59
N VAL A 179 5.33 -21.72 9.53
CA VAL A 179 4.53 -21.21 10.64
C VAL A 179 3.15 -20.78 10.15
N ILE A 180 2.18 -20.76 11.07
CA ILE A 180 0.89 -20.11 10.85
C ILE A 180 0.91 -18.76 11.54
N ALA A 181 0.54 -17.71 10.83
CA ALA A 181 0.32 -16.38 11.36
C ALA A 181 -1.19 -16.11 11.39
N SER A 182 -1.75 -15.86 12.57
CA SER A 182 -3.15 -15.52 12.82
C SER A 182 -3.29 -14.64 14.06
N GLY A 183 -4.51 -14.26 14.42
CA GLY A 183 -4.77 -13.52 15.67
C GLY A 183 -4.36 -14.27 16.95
N SER A 184 -4.29 -15.61 16.91
CA SER A 184 -3.97 -16.45 18.07
C SER A 184 -2.62 -17.17 17.98
N GLU A 185 -1.95 -17.16 16.82
CA GLU A 185 -0.69 -17.85 16.58
C GLU A 185 0.26 -16.95 15.78
N ASN A 186 1.47 -16.70 16.29
CA ASN A 186 2.40 -15.70 15.74
C ASN A 186 1.73 -14.34 15.43
N PRO A 187 1.03 -13.71 16.41
CA PRO A 187 0.20 -12.52 16.16
C PRO A 187 0.99 -11.31 15.66
N ASP A 188 2.25 -11.17 16.06
CA ASP A 188 3.13 -10.12 15.53
C ASP A 188 3.46 -10.31 14.04
N LEU A 189 3.69 -11.55 13.61
CA LEU A 189 3.90 -11.84 12.19
C LEU A 189 2.61 -11.58 11.42
N PHE A 190 1.46 -11.96 11.99
CA PHE A 190 0.16 -11.71 11.39
C PHE A 190 -0.15 -10.21 11.27
N TRP A 191 0.22 -9.40 12.26
CA TRP A 191 0.17 -7.95 12.20
C TRP A 191 1.06 -7.40 11.08
N ALA A 192 2.30 -7.89 10.98
CA ALA A 192 3.28 -7.44 9.99
C ALA A 192 2.88 -7.76 8.55
N LEU A 193 2.29 -8.94 8.31
CA LEU A 193 1.81 -9.36 6.99
C LEU A 193 0.61 -8.52 6.50
N ARG A 194 -0.12 -7.84 7.40
CA ARG A 194 -1.24 -6.96 7.03
C ARG A 194 -0.74 -5.55 6.70
N GLY A 195 0.13 -5.42 5.72
CA GLY A 195 0.62 -4.14 5.18
C GLY A 195 2.14 -4.06 4.96
N GLY A 196 2.95 -4.84 5.69
CA GLY A 196 4.41 -4.77 5.63
C GLY A 196 5.06 -5.50 4.45
N GLY A 197 4.27 -5.99 3.50
CA GLY A 197 4.74 -6.68 2.29
C GLY A 197 5.34 -8.07 2.57
N GLY A 198 6.06 -8.61 1.57
CA GLY A 198 6.77 -9.89 1.67
C GLY A 198 8.09 -9.84 2.47
N ASN A 199 8.24 -8.89 3.39
CA ASN A 199 9.48 -8.67 4.15
C ASN A 199 9.79 -9.77 5.18
N PHE A 200 8.82 -10.65 5.50
CA PHE A 200 8.89 -11.54 6.67
C PHE A 200 8.88 -13.03 6.32
N GLY A 201 8.75 -13.39 5.04
CA GLY A 201 8.61 -14.77 4.62
C GLY A 201 7.88 -14.95 3.30
N VAL A 202 7.90 -16.19 2.80
CA VAL A 202 7.10 -16.60 1.64
C VAL A 202 5.73 -17.06 2.11
N VAL A 203 4.67 -16.34 1.76
CA VAL A 203 3.30 -16.75 2.06
C VAL A 203 2.81 -17.76 1.03
N THR A 204 2.63 -19.00 1.47
CA THR A 204 2.23 -20.14 0.61
C THR A 204 0.73 -20.38 0.59
N ASN A 205 0.00 -19.88 1.61
CA ASN A 205 -1.45 -19.94 1.68
C ASN A 205 -2.02 -18.81 2.53
N LEU A 206 -3.17 -18.28 2.14
CA LEU A 206 -3.94 -17.24 2.84
C LEU A 206 -5.36 -17.74 3.05
N ARG A 207 -5.89 -17.55 4.25
CA ARG A 207 -7.31 -17.77 4.55
C ARG A 207 -8.02 -16.43 4.65
N TYR A 208 -9.05 -16.22 3.84
CA TYR A 208 -9.83 -14.98 3.80
C TYR A 208 -11.24 -15.16 4.35
N ARG A 209 -11.80 -14.07 4.83
CA ARG A 209 -13.25 -13.84 4.85
C ARG A 209 -13.72 -13.44 3.44
N VAL A 210 -14.83 -14.00 3.01
CA VAL A 210 -15.55 -13.62 1.79
C VAL A 210 -17.01 -13.29 2.14
N HIS A 211 -17.61 -12.34 1.43
CA HIS A 211 -18.85 -11.69 1.84
C HIS A 211 -20.02 -12.08 0.96
N ALA A 212 -21.21 -12.25 1.53
CA ALA A 212 -22.43 -12.46 0.77
C ALA A 212 -22.71 -11.27 -0.16
N LEU A 213 -22.63 -11.50 -1.47
CA LEU A 213 -22.84 -10.48 -2.50
C LEU A 213 -23.24 -11.16 -3.81
N GLN A 214 -24.52 -11.49 -3.94
CA GLN A 214 -25.06 -12.11 -5.17
C GLN A 214 -25.00 -11.15 -6.36
N SER A 215 -25.23 -9.86 -6.10
CA SER A 215 -25.18 -8.81 -7.12
C SER A 215 -24.91 -7.45 -6.49
N LEU A 216 -24.37 -6.56 -7.29
CA LEU A 216 -24.11 -5.15 -7.00
C LEU A 216 -24.54 -4.29 -8.20
N ALA A 217 -24.62 -2.97 -8.04
CA ALA A 217 -24.79 -2.06 -9.17
C ALA A 217 -23.46 -1.36 -9.47
N ALA A 218 -22.99 -1.44 -10.71
CA ALA A 218 -21.78 -0.77 -11.15
C ALA A 218 -21.79 -0.51 -12.66
N GLY A 219 -20.89 0.33 -13.13
CA GLY A 219 -20.68 0.56 -14.57
C GLY A 219 -20.00 1.90 -14.83
N LEU A 220 -19.53 2.08 -16.06
CA LEU A 220 -18.83 3.29 -16.46
C LEU A 220 -19.82 4.42 -16.78
N ILE A 221 -19.49 5.61 -16.29
CA ILE A 221 -20.01 6.89 -16.74
C ILE A 221 -18.82 7.64 -17.36
N LEU A 222 -18.92 8.02 -18.62
CA LEU A 222 -17.86 8.70 -19.36
C LEU A 222 -18.24 10.13 -19.65
N PHE A 223 -17.32 11.06 -19.41
CA PHE A 223 -17.48 12.49 -19.66
C PHE A 223 -16.42 12.97 -20.65
N PRO A 224 -16.73 14.01 -21.46
CA PRO A 224 -15.74 14.61 -22.33
C PRO A 224 -14.64 15.30 -21.53
N ALA A 225 -13.42 15.27 -22.06
CA ALA A 225 -12.26 15.91 -21.42
C ALA A 225 -12.49 17.40 -21.08
N SER A 226 -13.28 18.11 -21.89
CA SER A 226 -13.62 19.53 -21.69
C SER A 226 -14.39 19.81 -20.40
N GLU A 227 -15.07 18.81 -19.83
CA GLU A 227 -15.86 18.95 -18.59
C GLU A 227 -15.13 18.43 -17.35
N ALA A 228 -13.88 17.96 -17.48
CA ALA A 228 -13.21 17.25 -16.39
C ALA A 228 -13.11 18.06 -15.09
N ALA A 229 -12.81 19.35 -15.17
CA ALA A 229 -12.69 20.21 -13.98
C ALA A 229 -14.03 20.36 -13.23
N SER A 230 -15.14 20.58 -13.95
CA SER A 230 -16.46 20.70 -13.32
C SER A 230 -16.94 19.38 -12.73
N VAL A 231 -16.72 18.28 -13.46
CA VAL A 231 -17.11 16.94 -13.01
C VAL A 231 -16.30 16.52 -11.78
N LEU A 232 -14.98 16.78 -11.75
CA LEU A 232 -14.13 16.47 -10.58
C LEU A 232 -14.48 17.31 -9.35
N ARG A 233 -14.93 18.56 -9.53
CA ARG A 233 -15.40 19.39 -8.41
C ARG A 233 -16.67 18.80 -7.79
N GLY A 234 -17.66 18.46 -8.61
CA GLY A 234 -18.89 17.84 -8.10
C GLY A 234 -18.66 16.42 -7.56
N TYR A 235 -17.67 15.70 -8.09
CA TYR A 235 -17.20 14.43 -7.54
C TYR A 235 -16.69 14.58 -6.12
N ARG A 236 -15.82 15.57 -5.84
CA ARG A 236 -15.31 15.86 -4.48
C ARG A 236 -16.46 16.02 -3.49
N GLU A 237 -17.45 16.85 -3.83
CA GLU A 237 -18.60 17.12 -2.97
C GLU A 237 -19.45 15.85 -2.73
N LEU A 238 -19.60 15.01 -3.75
CA LEU A 238 -20.37 13.78 -3.66
C LEU A 238 -19.68 12.74 -2.78
N ILE A 239 -18.38 12.51 -2.97
CA ILE A 239 -17.66 11.47 -2.23
C ILE A 239 -17.49 11.80 -0.74
N ALA A 240 -17.48 13.08 -0.38
CA ALA A 240 -17.46 13.53 1.02
C ALA A 240 -18.74 13.13 1.79
N GLU A 241 -19.84 12.89 1.08
CA GLU A 241 -21.12 12.45 1.64
C GLU A 241 -21.46 10.99 1.29
N ALA A 242 -20.52 10.27 0.65
CA ALA A 242 -20.78 8.92 0.17
C ALA A 242 -20.89 7.94 1.34
N PRO A 243 -21.95 7.11 1.39
CA PRO A 243 -22.02 6.03 2.37
C PRO A 243 -20.99 4.95 2.03
N ASP A 244 -20.68 4.10 3.02
CA ASP A 244 -19.76 2.97 2.89
C ASP A 244 -20.09 2.03 1.70
N GLU A 245 -21.38 1.89 1.38
CA GLU A 245 -21.86 1.10 0.24
C GLU A 245 -21.39 1.63 -1.12
N LEU A 246 -21.12 2.92 -1.25
CA LEU A 246 -20.77 3.56 -2.51
C LEU A 246 -19.26 3.78 -2.57
N THR A 247 -18.57 3.03 -3.44
CA THR A 247 -17.21 3.35 -3.85
C THR A 247 -17.23 3.88 -5.27
N VAL A 248 -16.53 4.97 -5.55
CA VAL A 248 -16.42 5.54 -6.91
C VAL A 248 -14.94 5.56 -7.28
N MET A 249 -14.53 4.66 -8.18
CA MET A 249 -13.23 4.78 -8.84
C MET A 249 -13.38 5.76 -10.00
N SER A 250 -12.49 6.72 -10.15
CA SER A 250 -12.57 7.72 -11.23
C SER A 250 -11.19 7.98 -11.84
N GLY A 251 -11.12 8.87 -12.82
CA GLY A 251 -9.86 9.23 -13.48
C GLY A 251 -10.05 9.36 -14.97
N PHE A 252 -8.99 9.12 -15.75
CA PHE A 252 -9.07 9.16 -17.21
C PHE A 252 -8.25 8.06 -17.87
N PHE A 253 -8.64 7.72 -19.10
CA PHE A 253 -7.90 6.83 -19.99
C PHE A 253 -8.09 7.27 -21.45
N GLY A 254 -7.26 6.75 -22.35
CA GLY A 254 -7.40 6.98 -23.79
C GLY A 254 -8.58 6.21 -24.39
N GLY A 255 -9.43 6.90 -25.13
CA GLY A 255 -10.53 6.32 -25.89
C GLY A 255 -10.08 5.46 -27.07
N PRO A 256 -11.02 4.81 -27.79
CA PRO A 256 -10.71 4.00 -28.96
C PRO A 256 -9.96 4.76 -30.08
N ASP A 257 -10.19 6.07 -30.20
CA ASP A 257 -9.52 6.98 -31.13
C ASP A 257 -8.28 7.65 -30.52
N GLY A 258 -7.92 7.30 -29.29
CA GLY A 258 -6.86 7.92 -28.50
C GLY A 258 -7.26 9.20 -27.77
N THR A 259 -8.48 9.72 -27.96
CA THR A 259 -8.95 10.92 -27.28
C THR A 259 -9.13 10.61 -25.79
N PRO A 260 -8.52 11.38 -24.86
CA PRO A 260 -8.71 11.17 -23.44
C PRO A 260 -10.18 11.34 -23.02
N MET A 261 -10.67 10.43 -22.17
CA MET A 261 -12.00 10.50 -21.57
C MET A 261 -11.89 10.43 -20.06
N LEU A 262 -12.66 11.27 -19.37
CA LEU A 262 -12.84 11.14 -17.93
C LEU A 262 -13.87 10.04 -17.67
N PHE A 263 -13.59 9.16 -16.71
CA PHE A 263 -14.54 8.14 -16.29
C PHE A 263 -14.87 8.24 -14.80
N MET A 264 -16.06 7.75 -14.47
CA MET A 264 -16.45 7.35 -13.13
C MET A 264 -16.99 5.93 -13.18
N LEU A 265 -16.61 5.14 -12.19
CA LEU A 265 -17.08 3.78 -11.95
C LEU A 265 -17.70 3.75 -10.55
N PRO A 266 -18.95 4.20 -10.38
CA PRO A 266 -19.70 3.92 -9.17
C PRO A 266 -19.85 2.41 -8.99
N THR A 267 -19.65 1.96 -7.76
CA THR A 267 -19.91 0.60 -7.30
C THR A 267 -20.73 0.69 -6.02
N TRP A 268 -21.97 0.20 -6.09
CA TRP A 268 -22.92 0.16 -4.99
C TRP A 268 -23.05 -1.26 -4.43
N VAL A 269 -22.57 -1.45 -3.20
CA VAL A 269 -22.56 -2.72 -2.45
C VAL A 269 -23.77 -2.79 -1.52
N GLY A 270 -24.98 -2.85 -2.09
CA GLY A 270 -26.23 -2.89 -1.33
C GLY A 270 -27.44 -3.27 -2.16
N ALA A 271 -28.63 -3.18 -1.58
CA ALA A 271 -29.87 -3.43 -2.30
C ALA A 271 -30.04 -2.44 -3.48
N LEU A 272 -30.59 -2.93 -4.59
CA LEU A 272 -30.62 -2.25 -5.90
C LEU A 272 -31.17 -0.81 -5.85
N GLY A 273 -32.29 -0.59 -5.16
CA GLY A 273 -32.89 0.74 -5.06
C GLY A 273 -32.08 1.77 -4.26
N GLY A 274 -31.15 1.31 -3.41
CA GLY A 274 -30.39 2.19 -2.52
C GLY A 274 -29.35 3.06 -3.23
N GLY A 275 -28.80 2.58 -4.35
CA GLY A 275 -27.71 3.24 -5.08
C GLY A 275 -28.18 4.21 -6.17
N GLN A 276 -29.42 4.07 -6.65
CA GLN A 276 -29.89 4.80 -7.84
C GLN A 276 -29.77 6.31 -7.71
N ARG A 277 -30.09 6.87 -6.54
CA ARG A 277 -29.96 8.32 -6.29
C ARG A 277 -28.53 8.84 -6.48
N HIS A 278 -27.54 8.02 -6.10
CA HIS A 278 -26.13 8.38 -6.18
C HIS A 278 -25.63 8.29 -7.62
N VAL A 279 -26.07 7.26 -8.35
CA VAL A 279 -25.81 7.12 -9.78
C VAL A 279 -26.38 8.31 -10.54
N THR A 280 -27.64 8.68 -10.31
CA THR A 280 -28.25 9.84 -10.95
C THR A 280 -27.54 11.16 -10.59
N ARG A 281 -27.05 11.31 -9.35
CA ARG A 281 -26.24 12.47 -8.97
C ARG A 281 -24.92 12.50 -9.75
N LEU A 282 -24.23 11.36 -9.89
CA LEU A 282 -22.99 11.24 -10.68
C LEU A 282 -23.24 11.56 -12.17
N GLU A 283 -24.32 11.03 -12.75
CA GLU A 283 -24.70 11.31 -14.15
C GLU A 283 -24.99 12.79 -14.39
N SER A 284 -25.48 13.51 -13.36
CA SER A 284 -25.78 14.94 -13.44
C SER A 284 -24.57 15.87 -13.25
N LEU A 285 -23.37 15.33 -12.99
CA LEU A 285 -22.16 16.15 -12.80
C LEU A 285 -21.66 16.85 -14.07
N GLY A 286 -22.13 16.39 -15.24
CA GLY A 286 -21.77 16.91 -16.55
C GLY A 286 -22.73 16.37 -17.62
N THR A 287 -22.23 16.24 -18.84
CA THR A 287 -22.95 15.67 -19.99
C THR A 287 -22.30 14.33 -20.36
N PRO A 288 -22.79 13.19 -19.83
CA PRO A 288 -22.17 11.90 -20.12
C PRO A 288 -22.20 11.57 -21.62
N ILE A 289 -21.05 11.17 -22.15
CA ILE A 289 -20.93 10.51 -23.47
C ILE A 289 -21.63 9.14 -23.40
N MET A 290 -21.51 8.49 -22.25
CA MET A 290 -22.03 7.15 -21.99
C MET A 290 -22.30 6.99 -20.50
N SER A 291 -23.39 6.31 -20.15
CA SER A 291 -23.63 5.74 -18.82
C SER A 291 -24.13 4.31 -18.98
N GLN A 292 -23.44 3.34 -18.36
CA GLN A 292 -23.77 1.92 -18.43
C GLN A 292 -23.83 1.28 -17.03
N VAL A 293 -24.32 2.04 -16.06
CA VAL A 293 -24.50 1.51 -14.70
C VAL A 293 -25.66 0.51 -14.69
N ARG A 294 -25.35 -0.74 -14.32
CA ARG A 294 -26.31 -1.85 -14.28
C ARG A 294 -26.06 -2.76 -13.10
N GLN A 295 -27.02 -3.62 -12.82
CA GLN A 295 -26.79 -4.74 -11.92
C GLN A 295 -25.85 -5.77 -12.57
N MET A 296 -24.92 -6.28 -11.79
CA MET A 296 -24.00 -7.34 -12.19
C MET A 296 -23.48 -8.12 -10.98
N THR A 297 -22.85 -9.26 -11.24
CA THR A 297 -22.11 -10.04 -10.25
C THR A 297 -20.72 -9.44 -10.02
N PHE A 298 -20.08 -9.78 -8.90
CA PHE A 298 -18.70 -9.34 -8.65
C PHE A 298 -17.69 -9.83 -9.71
N PRO A 299 -17.73 -11.09 -10.19
CA PRO A 299 -16.86 -11.52 -11.28
C PRO A 299 -17.03 -10.71 -12.58
N GLU A 300 -18.27 -10.35 -12.95
CA GLU A 300 -18.50 -9.47 -14.12
C GLU A 300 -17.87 -8.10 -13.94
N LEU A 301 -18.02 -7.48 -12.76
CA LEU A 301 -17.38 -6.20 -12.44
C LEU A 301 -15.85 -6.32 -12.51
N HIS A 302 -15.30 -7.38 -11.92
CA HIS A 302 -13.86 -7.59 -11.85
C HIS A 302 -13.24 -7.86 -13.23
N GLY A 303 -13.98 -8.49 -14.14
CA GLY A 303 -13.58 -8.71 -15.54
C GLY A 303 -13.72 -7.49 -16.46
N MET A 304 -14.31 -6.38 -15.99
CA MET A 304 -14.66 -5.22 -16.84
C MET A 304 -13.44 -4.60 -17.57
N PHE A 305 -12.25 -4.66 -16.97
CA PHE A 305 -11.03 -4.08 -17.54
C PHE A 305 -10.04 -5.13 -18.07
N ALA A 306 -10.42 -6.41 -18.16
CA ALA A 306 -9.51 -7.50 -18.50
C ALA A 306 -8.74 -7.24 -19.81
N ASP A 307 -9.44 -6.81 -20.86
CA ASP A 307 -8.85 -6.55 -22.19
C ASP A 307 -7.90 -5.34 -22.22
N SER A 308 -8.00 -4.44 -21.23
CA SER A 308 -7.08 -3.28 -21.11
C SER A 308 -5.76 -3.64 -20.45
N ILE A 309 -5.68 -4.78 -19.74
CA ILE A 309 -4.49 -5.24 -19.03
C ILE A 309 -3.71 -6.19 -19.94
N VAL A 310 -2.73 -5.63 -20.66
CA VAL A 310 -1.95 -6.37 -21.66
C VAL A 310 -0.53 -6.61 -21.16
N ASP A 311 -0.17 -7.88 -21.03
CA ASP A 311 1.19 -8.30 -20.69
C ASP A 311 2.20 -7.84 -21.75
N GLY A 312 3.38 -7.39 -21.31
CA GLY A 312 4.48 -7.02 -22.19
C GLY A 312 4.43 -5.58 -22.70
N ARG A 313 3.38 -4.80 -22.38
CA ARG A 313 3.46 -3.34 -22.50
C ARG A 313 4.53 -2.81 -21.55
N HIS A 314 5.20 -1.73 -21.94
CA HIS A 314 6.12 -1.03 -21.06
C HIS A 314 5.33 -0.09 -20.16
N VAL A 315 5.64 -0.11 -18.86
CA VAL A 315 4.89 0.62 -17.84
C VAL A 315 5.85 1.40 -16.94
N GLU A 316 5.50 2.66 -16.66
CA GLU A 316 6.03 3.42 -15.54
C GLU A 316 4.88 3.91 -14.67
N MET A 317 4.94 3.60 -13.37
CA MET A 317 3.92 4.02 -12.42
C MET A 317 4.46 5.12 -11.52
N ARG A 318 3.59 6.08 -11.17
CA ARG A 318 3.81 7.01 -10.06
C ARG A 318 2.55 7.13 -9.24
N THR A 319 2.71 7.39 -7.95
CA THR A 319 1.56 7.56 -7.05
C THR A 319 1.75 8.67 -6.05
N ARG A 320 0.64 9.31 -5.69
CA ARG A 320 0.53 10.22 -4.55
C ARG A 320 -0.75 9.91 -3.77
N TRP A 321 -0.61 9.88 -2.45
CA TRP A 321 -1.76 10.01 -1.56
C TRP A 321 -2.11 11.48 -1.44
N VAL A 322 -3.36 11.86 -1.65
CA VAL A 322 -3.83 13.23 -1.42
C VAL A 322 -5.01 13.18 -0.46
N PRO A 323 -5.20 14.19 0.41
CA PRO A 323 -6.31 14.19 1.36
C PRO A 323 -7.68 14.20 0.67
N GLU A 324 -7.79 14.89 -0.46
CA GLU A 324 -9.00 15.01 -1.28
C GLU A 324 -8.64 15.49 -2.69
N VAL A 325 -9.60 15.54 -3.62
CA VAL A 325 -9.41 16.13 -4.95
C VAL A 325 -9.73 17.63 -4.90
N SER A 326 -8.78 18.44 -4.43
CA SER A 326 -8.91 19.91 -4.43
C SER A 326 -8.97 20.48 -5.87
N ASP A 327 -9.32 21.76 -6.01
CA ASP A 327 -9.33 22.42 -7.33
C ASP A 327 -7.92 22.43 -7.98
N ASP A 328 -6.86 22.54 -7.19
CA ASP A 328 -5.47 22.43 -7.68
C ASP A 328 -5.16 21.02 -8.20
N ILE A 329 -5.57 19.99 -7.46
CA ILE A 329 -5.39 18.59 -7.87
C ILE A 329 -6.23 18.29 -9.12
N ALA A 330 -7.47 18.77 -9.19
CA ALA A 330 -8.32 18.65 -10.37
C ALA A 330 -7.68 19.31 -11.60
N SER A 331 -7.02 20.46 -11.42
CA SER A 331 -6.26 21.13 -12.47
C SER A 331 -5.08 20.27 -12.96
N VAL A 332 -4.31 19.67 -12.06
CA VAL A 332 -3.22 18.75 -12.43
C VAL A 332 -3.73 17.50 -13.16
N ILE A 333 -4.88 16.95 -12.74
CA ILE A 333 -5.52 15.81 -13.44
C ILE A 333 -5.93 16.22 -14.86
N ALA A 334 -6.58 17.38 -15.02
CA ALA A 334 -6.99 17.90 -16.32
C ALA A 334 -5.80 18.17 -17.24
N GLU A 335 -4.71 18.73 -16.70
CA GLU A 335 -3.46 18.91 -17.43
C GLU A 335 -2.86 17.57 -17.88
N GLY A 336 -2.80 16.59 -16.98
CA GLY A 336 -2.29 15.25 -17.28
C GLY A 336 -3.07 14.56 -18.39
N MET A 337 -4.39 14.74 -18.40
CA MET A 337 -5.28 14.27 -19.44
C MET A 337 -4.99 14.95 -20.79
N ALA A 338 -4.84 16.28 -20.81
CA ALA A 338 -4.55 17.05 -22.03
C ALA A 338 -3.14 16.77 -22.61
N GLN A 339 -2.18 16.42 -21.76
CA GLN A 339 -0.78 16.14 -22.14
C GLN A 339 -0.49 14.65 -22.26
N MET A 340 -1.52 13.80 -22.26
CA MET A 340 -1.36 12.34 -22.33
C MET A 340 -0.54 11.95 -23.56
N THR A 341 0.52 11.18 -23.33
CA THR A 341 1.53 10.88 -24.37
C THR A 341 1.28 9.58 -25.12
N SER A 342 0.37 8.73 -24.62
CA SER A 342 0.04 7.45 -25.23
C SER A 342 -1.43 7.09 -24.94
N PRO A 343 -2.15 6.48 -25.90
CA PRO A 343 -3.55 6.06 -25.72
C PRO A 343 -3.71 4.96 -24.67
N PHE A 344 -2.63 4.28 -24.28
CA PHE A 344 -2.63 3.22 -23.26
C PHE A 344 -2.42 3.78 -21.84
N SER A 345 -2.03 5.05 -21.72
CA SER A 345 -1.78 5.68 -20.43
C SER A 345 -3.10 6.04 -19.74
N ALA A 346 -3.09 6.02 -18.43
CA ALA A 346 -4.27 6.32 -17.62
C ALA A 346 -3.87 6.95 -16.29
N MET A 347 -4.85 7.61 -15.67
CA MET A 347 -4.79 8.01 -14.27
C MET A 347 -6.02 7.48 -13.55
N PHE A 348 -5.83 6.91 -12.36
CA PHE A 348 -6.90 6.38 -11.53
C PHE A 348 -6.92 7.09 -10.18
N LEU A 349 -8.12 7.41 -9.71
CA LEU A 349 -8.41 7.99 -8.41
C LEU A 349 -9.16 6.94 -7.60
N HIS A 350 -8.53 6.48 -6.53
CA HIS A 350 -9.13 5.51 -5.62
C HIS A 350 -9.44 6.19 -4.30
N HIS A 351 -10.72 6.39 -4.00
CA HIS A 351 -11.16 6.97 -2.73
C HIS A 351 -11.13 5.91 -1.62
N PHE A 352 -10.36 6.17 -0.58
CA PHE A 352 -10.31 5.37 0.64
C PHE A 352 -11.26 5.96 1.67
N HIS A 353 -12.27 5.19 2.05
CA HIS A 353 -13.27 5.58 3.04
C HIS A 353 -13.80 4.37 3.81
N GLY A 354 -14.77 4.64 4.66
CA GLY A 354 -15.59 3.62 5.27
C GLY A 354 -14.82 2.64 6.17
N ALA A 355 -15.10 1.35 6.03
CA ALA A 355 -14.49 0.29 6.82
C ALA A 355 -12.96 0.29 6.72
N ALA A 356 -12.40 0.60 5.54
CA ALA A 356 -10.95 0.62 5.34
C ALA A 356 -10.24 1.70 6.17
N THR A 357 -10.92 2.81 6.47
CA THR A 357 -10.35 3.96 7.20
C THR A 357 -10.68 3.94 8.68
N ARG A 358 -11.65 3.13 9.12
CA ARG A 358 -12.06 3.03 10.54
C ARG A 358 -11.35 1.94 11.34
N VAL A 359 -10.60 1.04 10.70
CA VAL A 359 -9.71 0.12 11.43
C VAL A 359 -8.65 0.95 12.15
N PRO A 360 -8.43 0.76 13.47
CA PRO A 360 -7.41 1.52 14.20
C PRO A 360 -6.02 1.35 13.59
N VAL A 361 -5.25 2.43 13.51
CA VAL A 361 -3.90 2.47 12.88
C VAL A 361 -2.97 1.38 13.45
N ALA A 362 -3.07 1.09 14.75
CA ALA A 362 -2.21 0.11 15.43
C ALA A 362 -2.58 -1.36 15.15
N GLU A 363 -3.75 -1.66 14.56
CA GLU A 363 -4.23 -3.04 14.35
C GLU A 363 -3.50 -3.80 13.25
N SER A 364 -2.81 -3.10 12.35
CA SER A 364 -2.10 -3.69 11.20
C SER A 364 -0.90 -2.86 10.80
N ALA A 365 0.04 -3.42 10.06
CA ALA A 365 1.15 -2.65 9.49
C ALA A 365 0.70 -1.53 8.53
N PHE A 366 -0.43 -1.69 7.83
CA PHE A 366 -0.99 -0.63 6.99
C PHE A 366 -1.47 0.56 7.83
N ALA A 367 -0.80 1.71 7.68
CA ALA A 367 -0.94 2.84 8.59
C ALA A 367 -1.92 3.94 8.12
N THR A 368 -2.17 4.07 6.82
CA THR A 368 -2.99 5.16 6.27
C THR A 368 -4.49 4.90 6.46
N ARG A 369 -4.93 4.84 7.72
CA ARG A 369 -6.33 4.62 8.15
C ARG A 369 -7.07 5.94 8.36
N ARG A 370 -7.22 6.68 7.27
CA ARG A 370 -7.94 7.96 7.21
C ARG A 370 -8.62 8.11 5.86
N GLU A 371 -9.60 8.98 5.74
CA GLU A 371 -10.12 9.33 4.42
C GLU A 371 -9.05 10.06 3.60
N HIS A 372 -8.89 9.62 2.36
CA HIS A 372 -7.92 10.13 1.40
C HIS A 372 -8.16 9.52 0.00
N VAL A 373 -7.43 10.02 -1.00
CA VAL A 373 -7.47 9.51 -2.37
C VAL A 373 -6.06 9.07 -2.79
N LEU A 374 -5.95 7.90 -3.39
CA LEU A 374 -4.77 7.51 -4.15
C LEU A 374 -4.91 8.05 -5.57
N VAL A 375 -3.97 8.90 -5.99
CA VAL A 375 -3.77 9.25 -7.39
C VAL A 375 -2.72 8.29 -7.95
N GLU A 376 -3.16 7.39 -8.82
CA GLU A 376 -2.34 6.43 -9.54
C GLU A 376 -2.13 6.91 -10.97
N ILE A 377 -0.87 7.08 -11.36
CA ILE A 377 -0.47 7.53 -12.70
C ILE A 377 0.21 6.36 -13.39
N ALA A 378 -0.41 5.83 -14.44
CA ALA A 378 0.08 4.69 -15.19
C ALA A 378 0.45 5.14 -16.61
N ALA A 379 1.72 5.47 -16.83
CA ALA A 379 2.25 5.66 -18.18
C ALA A 379 2.47 4.30 -18.81
N GLN A 380 1.89 4.08 -20.00
CA GLN A 380 2.05 2.83 -20.75
C GLN A 380 2.38 3.11 -22.21
N TRP A 381 3.27 2.33 -22.80
CA TRP A 381 3.67 2.45 -24.19
C TRP A 381 4.06 1.09 -24.79
N LEU A 382 4.14 1.02 -26.11
CA LEU A 382 4.59 -0.17 -26.81
C LEU A 382 6.11 -0.34 -26.67
N PRO A 383 6.62 -1.57 -26.65
CA PRO A 383 8.07 -1.82 -26.57
C PRO A 383 8.93 -1.17 -27.66
N THR A 384 8.31 -0.81 -28.78
CA THR A 384 8.96 -0.17 -29.93
C THR A 384 9.05 1.36 -29.83
N GLU A 385 8.39 1.98 -28.85
CA GLU A 385 8.32 3.43 -28.67
C GLU A 385 9.44 3.95 -27.75
N ASP A 386 9.80 5.23 -27.91
CA ASP A 386 10.71 5.91 -26.99
C ASP A 386 10.04 6.08 -25.62
N ALA A 387 10.67 5.55 -24.57
CA ALA A 387 10.15 5.65 -23.21
C ALA A 387 10.12 7.11 -22.70
N ALA A 388 11.08 7.94 -23.11
CA ALA A 388 11.39 9.18 -22.42
C ALA A 388 10.19 10.16 -22.28
N PRO A 389 9.33 10.38 -23.29
CA PRO A 389 8.14 11.22 -23.16
C PRO A 389 7.14 10.68 -22.13
N HIS A 390 6.87 9.37 -22.14
CA HIS A 390 5.90 8.72 -21.26
C HIS A 390 6.35 8.78 -19.79
N GLN A 391 7.64 8.53 -19.56
CA GLN A 391 8.22 8.61 -18.22
C GLN A 391 8.22 10.05 -17.69
N ARG A 392 8.54 11.04 -18.53
CA ARG A 392 8.48 12.46 -18.15
C ARG A 392 7.06 12.88 -17.80
N TRP A 393 6.06 12.43 -18.55
CA TRP A 393 4.65 12.70 -18.26
C TRP A 393 4.26 12.19 -16.86
N ALA A 394 4.57 10.92 -16.53
CA ALA A 394 4.26 10.37 -15.22
C ALA A 394 4.98 11.09 -14.07
N ARG A 395 6.29 11.34 -14.22
CA ARG A 395 7.11 12.02 -13.21
C ARG A 395 6.66 13.46 -12.98
N SER A 396 6.43 14.24 -14.04
CA SER A 396 6.02 15.63 -13.93
C SER A 396 4.68 15.80 -13.21
N LEU A 397 3.69 14.94 -13.50
CA LEU A 397 2.41 14.94 -12.79
C LEU A 397 2.58 14.57 -11.31
N SER A 398 3.39 13.57 -11.02
CA SER A 398 3.71 13.17 -9.65
C SER A 398 4.43 14.28 -8.85
N GLU A 399 5.30 15.04 -9.50
CA GLU A 399 5.98 16.21 -8.91
C GLU A 399 5.00 17.34 -8.62
N LYS A 400 4.09 17.66 -9.55
CA LYS A 400 3.04 18.67 -9.35
C LYS A 400 2.05 18.33 -8.26
N LEU A 401 1.77 17.04 -8.05
CA LEU A 401 0.93 16.55 -6.95
C LEU A 401 1.67 16.52 -5.60
N ALA A 402 3.00 16.53 -5.60
CA ALA A 402 3.79 16.34 -4.37
C ALA A 402 3.52 17.39 -3.27
N PRO A 403 3.35 18.69 -3.57
CA PRO A 403 3.01 19.70 -2.55
C PRO A 403 1.68 19.45 -1.82
N HIS A 404 0.77 18.69 -2.43
CA HIS A 404 -0.54 18.36 -1.86
C HIS A 404 -0.58 16.96 -1.23
N ALA A 405 0.53 16.23 -1.27
CA ALA A 405 0.54 14.82 -0.93
C ALA A 405 0.66 14.58 0.58
N LEU A 406 0.00 13.53 1.06
CA LEU A 406 0.27 12.95 2.36
C LEU A 406 1.65 12.28 2.36
N PRO A 407 2.30 12.13 3.54
CA PRO A 407 3.60 11.47 3.65
C PRO A 407 3.61 10.05 3.08
N GLY A 408 4.74 9.66 2.50
CA GLY A 408 4.98 8.30 2.01
C GLY A 408 4.24 7.95 0.73
N GLY A 409 3.81 6.69 0.61
CA GLY A 409 3.13 6.15 -0.57
C GLY A 409 2.64 4.72 -0.32
N TYR A 410 1.87 4.17 -1.25
CA TYR A 410 1.45 2.77 -1.16
C TYR A 410 2.62 1.86 -1.56
N PRO A 411 3.18 1.03 -0.66
CA PRO A 411 4.43 0.31 -0.93
C PRO A 411 4.40 -0.52 -2.21
N ASN A 412 3.27 -1.17 -2.52
CA ASN A 412 3.13 -1.98 -3.73
C ASN A 412 3.26 -1.19 -5.05
N PHE A 413 3.10 0.14 -5.04
CA PHE A 413 3.34 1.00 -6.21
C PHE A 413 4.63 1.79 -6.18
N LEU A 414 5.34 1.88 -5.05
CA LEU A 414 6.57 2.66 -4.98
C LEU A 414 7.65 2.06 -5.87
N GLY A 415 8.24 2.89 -6.72
CA GLY A 415 9.32 2.53 -7.62
C GLY A 415 10.65 2.31 -6.87
N PRO A 416 11.66 1.73 -7.54
CA PRO A 416 13.00 1.58 -6.98
C PRO A 416 13.65 2.92 -6.56
N ASP A 417 13.27 4.02 -7.22
CA ASP A 417 13.71 5.40 -6.97
C ASP A 417 12.93 6.11 -5.85
N GLU A 418 11.95 5.44 -5.23
CA GLU A 418 11.05 6.01 -4.21
C GLU A 418 11.15 5.28 -2.87
N GLN A 419 12.31 4.66 -2.62
CA GLN A 419 12.56 3.82 -1.45
C GLN A 419 12.55 4.61 -0.12
N ASP A 420 12.86 5.91 -0.18
CA ASP A 420 12.77 6.86 0.92
C ASP A 420 11.32 7.08 1.40
N ARG A 421 10.33 6.92 0.51
CA ARG A 421 8.90 7.05 0.82
C ARG A 421 8.31 5.83 1.53
N VAL A 422 9.01 4.69 1.52
CA VAL A 422 8.46 3.41 2.03
C VAL A 422 8.17 3.49 3.53
N LEU A 423 9.16 3.89 4.35
CA LEU A 423 8.97 3.97 5.81
C LEU A 423 8.00 5.09 6.21
N LEU A 424 8.00 6.20 5.47
CA LEU A 424 7.04 7.29 5.67
C LEU A 424 5.59 6.79 5.48
N GLY A 425 5.36 5.84 4.57
CA GLY A 425 4.05 5.25 4.33
C GLY A 425 3.52 4.39 5.49
N TYR A 426 4.40 3.94 6.39
CA TYR A 426 4.02 3.21 7.59
C TYR A 426 3.78 4.12 8.81
N GLY A 427 4.07 5.42 8.71
CA GLY A 427 3.82 6.39 9.78
C GLY A 427 4.24 5.89 11.18
N PRO A 428 3.36 5.90 12.18
CA PRO A 428 3.69 5.47 13.55
C PRO A 428 3.99 3.96 13.68
N ASN A 429 3.71 3.15 12.65
CA ASN A 429 3.96 1.71 12.65
C ASN A 429 5.36 1.34 12.14
N ALA A 430 6.16 2.32 11.67
CA ALA A 430 7.47 2.08 11.08
C ALA A 430 8.45 1.40 12.06
N ASP A 431 8.53 1.88 13.30
CA ASP A 431 9.48 1.36 14.31
C ASP A 431 9.19 -0.10 14.64
N ARG A 432 7.91 -0.45 14.83
CA ARG A 432 7.50 -1.83 15.07
C ARG A 432 7.82 -2.73 13.87
N LEU A 433 7.63 -2.24 12.64
CA LEU A 433 8.03 -3.00 11.44
C LEU A 433 9.54 -3.24 11.37
N VAL A 434 10.35 -2.24 11.71
CA VAL A 434 11.82 -2.36 11.80
C VAL A 434 12.21 -3.39 12.86
N GLU A 435 11.62 -3.34 14.04
CA GLU A 435 11.85 -4.33 15.11
C GLU A 435 11.49 -5.76 14.64
N LEU A 436 10.31 -5.93 14.06
CA LEU A 436 9.87 -7.24 13.57
C LEU A 436 10.74 -7.74 12.41
N LYS A 437 11.24 -6.84 11.55
CA LYS A 437 12.18 -7.20 10.48
C LYS A 437 13.48 -7.74 11.06
N ARG A 438 14.04 -7.10 12.09
CA ARG A 438 15.22 -7.62 12.82
C ARG A 438 14.95 -8.99 13.45
N ARG A 439 13.76 -9.19 14.00
CA ARG A 439 13.41 -10.44 14.69
C ARG A 439 13.18 -11.61 13.73
N PHE A 440 12.44 -11.39 12.65
CA PHE A 440 12.05 -12.45 11.72
C PHE A 440 13.05 -12.68 10.60
N ASP A 441 13.78 -11.65 10.16
CA ASP A 441 14.75 -11.73 9.07
C ASP A 441 16.03 -10.93 9.38
N PRO A 442 16.78 -11.30 10.44
CA PRO A 442 18.00 -10.61 10.85
C PRO A 442 19.11 -10.65 9.77
N ALA A 443 19.10 -11.68 8.93
CA ALA A 443 20.07 -11.85 7.84
C ALA A 443 19.70 -11.05 6.58
N GLY A 444 18.50 -10.45 6.52
CA GLY A 444 18.03 -9.71 5.36
C GLY A 444 17.90 -10.59 4.11
N VAL A 445 17.31 -11.78 4.24
CA VAL A 445 17.05 -12.70 3.13
C VAL A 445 16.01 -12.10 2.17
N PHE A 446 14.93 -11.52 2.72
CA PHE A 446 13.84 -10.96 1.92
C PHE A 446 14.07 -9.48 1.61
N THR A 447 14.74 -9.24 0.49
CA THR A 447 15.08 -7.88 0.00
C THR A 447 14.38 -7.49 -1.31
N ALA A 448 13.60 -8.40 -1.88
CA ALA A 448 12.93 -8.26 -3.17
C ALA A 448 11.51 -7.69 -3.05
N VAL A 449 11.35 -6.67 -2.21
CA VAL A 449 10.10 -5.99 -1.85
C VAL A 449 10.42 -4.53 -1.53
N PRO A 450 9.46 -3.59 -1.45
CA PRO A 450 9.72 -2.29 -0.83
C PRO A 450 10.38 -2.48 0.53
N GLN A 451 11.63 -2.01 0.66
CA GLN A 451 12.48 -2.40 1.79
C GLN A 451 12.08 -1.67 3.07
N ILE A 452 12.04 -2.40 4.17
CA ILE A 452 12.12 -1.82 5.51
C ILE A 452 13.62 -1.68 5.79
N ASP A 453 14.20 -0.54 5.40
CA ASP A 453 15.64 -0.31 5.55
C ASP A 453 15.99 0.03 7.00
N VAL A 454 16.31 -1.02 7.76
CA VAL A 454 16.69 -0.95 9.18
C VAL A 454 17.89 -0.03 9.39
N ALA A 455 18.89 -0.10 8.53
CA ALA A 455 20.13 0.65 8.68
C ALA A 455 19.92 2.14 8.39
N ALA A 456 19.18 2.46 7.33
CA ALA A 456 18.81 3.84 7.02
C ALA A 456 17.93 4.45 8.10
N HIS A 457 16.96 3.70 8.63
CA HIS A 457 16.11 4.14 9.72
C HIS A 457 16.91 4.47 10.99
N GLU A 458 17.85 3.60 11.39
CA GLU A 458 18.72 3.90 12.53
C GLU A 458 19.66 5.09 12.27
N ALA A 459 20.18 5.23 11.06
CA ALA A 459 21.02 6.36 10.70
C ALA A 459 20.24 7.67 10.79
N ALA A 460 18.96 7.66 10.38
CA ALA A 460 18.06 8.79 10.54
C ALA A 460 17.79 9.09 12.02
N GLY A 461 17.50 8.08 12.85
CA GLY A 461 17.33 8.26 14.29
C GLY A 461 18.59 8.79 14.99
N ARG A 462 19.77 8.28 14.64
CA ARG A 462 21.06 8.79 15.13
C ARG A 462 21.30 10.23 14.68
N LYS A 463 20.98 10.58 13.43
CA LYS A 463 21.12 11.95 12.91
C LYS A 463 20.15 12.91 13.59
N ALA A 464 18.91 12.51 13.84
CA ALA A 464 17.94 13.28 14.61
C ALA A 464 18.46 13.53 16.04
N ASN A 465 18.97 12.49 16.70
CA ASN A 465 19.61 12.63 18.02
C ASN A 465 20.88 13.50 17.98
N GLN A 466 21.68 13.45 16.91
CA GLN A 466 22.88 14.31 16.73
C GLN A 466 22.53 15.76 16.41
N MET A 467 21.41 16.01 15.74
CA MET A 467 20.88 17.35 15.49
C MET A 467 20.14 17.92 16.71
N THR A 468 19.84 17.10 17.72
CA THR A 468 19.19 17.55 18.96
C THR A 468 20.23 18.08 19.95
N ALA A 469 20.13 19.36 20.32
CA ALA A 469 20.97 19.96 21.37
C ALA A 469 20.22 20.11 22.71
N THR A 470 18.88 20.23 22.64
CA THR A 470 18.05 20.51 23.81
C THR A 470 16.85 19.58 23.81
N VAL A 471 16.59 18.93 24.94
CA VAL A 471 15.41 18.08 25.17
C VAL A 471 14.58 18.69 26.28
N GLU A 472 13.28 18.82 26.04
CA GLU A 472 12.32 19.29 27.03
C GLU A 472 11.34 18.20 27.37
N THR A 473 11.12 17.98 28.66
CA THR A 473 10.11 17.06 29.16
C THR A 473 9.03 17.83 29.86
N ILE A 474 7.77 17.55 29.57
CA ILE A 474 6.61 18.16 30.21
C ILE A 474 5.71 17.03 30.69
N ARG A 475 5.42 17.01 31.99
CA ARG A 475 4.49 16.07 32.62
C ARG A 475 3.24 16.80 33.07
N PHE A 476 2.08 16.16 32.93
CA PHE A 476 0.81 16.69 33.41
C PHE A 476 -0.29 15.63 33.46
N LYS A 477 -1.38 15.92 34.15
CA LYS A 477 -2.64 15.18 34.07
C LYS A 477 -3.66 15.98 33.27
N LEU A 478 -4.66 15.28 32.74
CA LEU A 478 -5.78 15.92 32.05
C LEU A 478 -6.74 16.55 33.06
N ARG A 479 -7.43 17.62 32.65
CA ARG A 479 -8.51 18.18 33.46
C ARG A 479 -9.63 17.16 33.66
N PRO A 480 -10.31 17.18 34.81
CA PRO A 480 -11.49 16.36 35.03
C PRO A 480 -12.51 16.52 33.90
N GLY A 481 -12.99 15.40 33.35
CA GLY A 481 -13.98 15.37 32.27
C GLY A 481 -13.40 15.41 30.85
N VAL A 482 -12.09 15.58 30.67
CA VAL A 482 -11.43 15.42 29.38
C VAL A 482 -11.02 13.97 29.19
N THR A 483 -11.47 13.35 28.11
CA THR A 483 -11.10 11.97 27.75
C THR A 483 -9.76 11.92 27.02
N ASP A 484 -9.11 10.75 27.05
CA ASP A 484 -7.84 10.56 26.34
C ASP A 484 -7.99 10.75 24.83
N ALA A 485 -9.12 10.31 24.26
CA ALA A 485 -9.41 10.48 22.84
C ALA A 485 -9.51 11.95 22.45
N GLU A 486 -10.23 12.76 23.23
CA GLU A 486 -10.34 14.21 23.03
C GLU A 486 -8.98 14.90 23.18
N PHE A 487 -8.21 14.52 24.20
CA PHE A 487 -6.87 15.06 24.38
C PHE A 487 -5.96 14.72 23.19
N GLN A 488 -5.96 13.47 22.71
CA GLN A 488 -5.09 13.08 21.60
C GLN A 488 -5.43 13.84 20.31
N GLN A 489 -6.72 14.09 20.03
CA GLN A 489 -7.12 14.92 18.90
C GLN A 489 -6.57 16.35 19.00
N ARG A 490 -6.73 16.99 20.17
CA ARG A 490 -6.24 18.36 20.42
C ARG A 490 -4.71 18.42 20.42
N ASN A 491 -4.04 17.39 20.94
CA ASN A 491 -2.59 17.23 20.95
C ASN A 491 -2.02 17.14 19.52
N LEU A 492 -2.61 16.31 18.66
CA LEU A 492 -2.22 16.17 17.25
C LEU A 492 -2.50 17.43 16.42
N LYS A 493 -3.57 18.17 16.74
CA LYS A 493 -3.86 19.46 16.11
C LYS A 493 -2.78 20.48 16.48
N MET A 494 -2.55 20.71 17.77
CA MET A 494 -1.52 21.64 18.27
C MET A 494 -0.13 21.28 17.76
N GLN A 495 0.22 20.00 17.70
CA GLN A 495 1.52 19.59 17.15
C GLN A 495 1.71 20.04 15.70
N ARG A 496 0.73 19.79 14.83
CA ARG A 496 0.80 20.14 13.40
C ARG A 496 0.69 21.63 13.13
N GLU A 497 -0.23 22.30 13.82
CA GLU A 497 -0.54 23.71 13.57
C GLU A 497 0.39 24.67 14.32
N TYR A 498 1.06 24.19 15.38
CA TYR A 498 1.95 25.02 16.18
C TYR A 498 3.39 24.52 16.24
N MET A 499 3.63 23.30 16.74
CA MET A 499 4.99 22.81 17.06
C MET A 499 5.85 22.55 15.82
N GLU A 500 5.32 21.80 14.85
CA GLU A 500 6.04 21.39 13.63
C GLU A 500 6.43 22.58 12.74
N LEU A 501 5.82 23.75 12.97
CA LEU A 501 6.12 24.99 12.26
C LEU A 501 7.20 25.85 12.93
N ARG A 502 7.67 25.46 14.12
CA ARG A 502 8.66 26.27 14.86
C ARG A 502 10.06 26.05 14.31
N PRO A 503 10.87 27.13 14.19
CA PRO A 503 12.30 27.00 14.00
C PRO A 503 12.89 26.05 15.03
N GLY A 504 13.89 25.26 14.62
CA GLY A 504 14.62 24.36 15.51
C GLY A 504 13.84 23.16 16.05
N PHE A 505 12.57 22.98 15.71
CA PHE A 505 11.81 21.78 16.08
C PHE A 505 12.40 20.54 15.39
N VAL A 506 12.72 19.49 16.17
CA VAL A 506 13.25 18.22 15.65
C VAL A 506 12.20 17.12 15.72
N SER A 507 11.66 16.86 16.91
CA SER A 507 10.62 15.86 17.12
C SER A 507 9.85 16.14 18.40
N ARG A 508 8.67 15.51 18.52
CA ARG A 508 7.86 15.53 19.73
C ARG A 508 7.16 14.20 19.92
N GLU A 509 7.29 13.68 21.12
CA GLU A 509 6.69 12.41 21.54
C GLU A 509 5.75 12.66 22.70
N THR A 510 4.68 11.87 22.80
CA THR A 510 3.73 11.93 23.91
C THR A 510 3.40 10.51 24.33
N SER A 511 3.59 10.23 25.61
CA SER A 511 3.28 8.94 26.24
C SER A 511 2.41 9.17 27.49
N ARG A 512 1.78 8.10 27.98
CA ARG A 512 0.95 8.14 29.18
C ARG A 512 1.32 6.99 30.10
N SER A 513 1.40 7.26 31.40
CA SER A 513 1.63 6.25 32.43
C SER A 513 0.33 5.56 32.86
N ASP A 514 0.47 4.41 33.52
CA ASP A 514 -0.66 3.67 34.12
C ASP A 514 -1.39 4.48 35.21
N GLU A 515 -0.72 5.46 35.81
CA GLU A 515 -1.29 6.39 36.79
C GLU A 515 -2.02 7.59 36.16
N GLY A 516 -2.14 7.59 34.83
CA GLY A 516 -2.87 8.59 34.05
C GLY A 516 -2.11 9.91 33.83
N GLU A 517 -0.82 9.96 34.14
CA GLU A 517 0.06 11.11 33.86
C GLU A 517 0.59 11.03 32.42
N TYR A 518 0.56 12.15 31.72
CA TYR A 518 1.16 12.30 30.40
C TYR A 518 2.60 12.79 30.51
N LEU A 519 3.48 12.26 29.68
CA LEU A 519 4.83 12.75 29.45
C LEU A 519 4.97 13.15 27.98
N VAL A 520 5.27 14.43 27.77
CA VAL A 520 5.65 14.98 26.47
C VAL A 520 7.15 15.17 26.47
N VAL A 521 7.82 14.69 25.43
CA VAL A 521 9.25 14.92 25.18
C VAL A 521 9.37 15.70 23.88
N VAL A 522 10.04 16.85 23.91
CA VAL A 522 10.27 17.70 22.74
C VAL A 522 11.77 17.79 22.51
N HIS A 523 12.18 17.51 21.27
CA HIS A 523 13.56 17.60 20.83
C HIS A 523 13.74 18.86 19.99
N TRP A 524 14.74 19.65 20.36
CA TRP A 524 15.09 20.91 19.72
C TRP A 524 16.52 20.89 19.22
N SER A 525 16.76 21.54 18.09
CA SER A 525 18.09 21.66 17.50
C SER A 525 18.98 22.63 18.26
N ASN A 526 18.39 23.57 18.99
CA ASN A 526 19.06 24.53 19.86
C ASN A 526 18.10 25.06 20.94
N ALA A 527 18.66 25.61 22.02
CA ALA A 527 17.87 26.11 23.16
C ALA A 527 17.14 27.44 22.85
N GLU A 528 17.68 28.27 21.94
CA GLU A 528 17.10 29.58 21.60
C GLU A 528 15.73 29.43 20.95
N ASP A 529 15.61 28.51 19.99
CA ASP A 529 14.35 28.19 19.33
C ASP A 529 13.33 27.53 20.26
N ALA A 530 13.81 26.70 21.20
CA ALA A 530 12.98 26.11 22.25
C ALA A 530 12.38 27.20 23.15
N ASP A 531 13.20 28.15 23.59
CA ASP A 531 12.79 29.29 24.40
C ASP A 531 11.78 30.18 23.68
N ALA A 532 12.07 30.54 22.43
CA ALA A 532 11.16 31.35 21.60
C ALA A 532 9.81 30.67 21.44
N THR A 533 9.81 29.34 21.25
CA THR A 533 8.57 28.56 21.15
C THR A 533 7.77 28.59 22.45
N ILE A 534 8.39 28.25 23.59
CA ILE A 534 7.66 28.20 24.86
C ILE A 534 7.11 29.57 25.24
N GLN A 535 7.88 30.64 25.02
CA GLN A 535 7.44 32.01 25.32
C GLN A 535 6.16 32.37 24.54
N ALA A 536 6.06 31.96 23.28
CA ALA A 536 4.87 32.20 22.46
C ALA A 536 3.74 31.18 22.71
N PHE A 537 4.05 30.01 23.29
CA PHE A 537 3.14 28.87 23.38
C PHE A 537 1.81 29.21 24.07
N PHE A 538 1.87 29.90 25.21
CA PHE A 538 0.67 30.19 26.01
C PHE A 538 -0.28 31.22 25.38
N GLY A 539 0.22 32.05 24.47
CA GLY A 539 -0.56 33.10 23.80
C GLY A 539 -1.05 32.72 22.39
N ALA A 540 -0.59 31.59 21.84
CA ALA A 540 -0.91 31.18 20.49
C ALA A 540 -2.33 30.61 20.37
N PRO A 541 -3.17 31.06 19.43
CA PRO A 541 -4.53 30.52 19.24
C PRO A 541 -4.57 29.00 19.02
N GLU A 542 -3.57 28.47 18.31
CA GLU A 542 -3.46 27.07 17.92
C GLU A 542 -3.20 26.13 19.11
N THR A 543 -2.71 26.66 20.24
CA THR A 543 -2.40 25.88 21.44
C THR A 543 -3.54 25.86 22.47
N GLN A 544 -4.57 26.69 22.29
CA GLN A 544 -5.58 26.92 23.34
C GLN A 544 -6.43 25.68 23.63
N ASP A 545 -6.82 24.93 22.60
CA ASP A 545 -7.57 23.67 22.76
C ASP A 545 -6.75 22.65 23.57
N PHE A 546 -5.44 22.58 23.30
CA PHE A 546 -4.52 21.73 24.05
C PHE A 546 -4.43 22.19 25.52
N LEU A 547 -4.19 23.47 25.77
CA LEU A 547 -4.10 24.04 27.13
C LEU A 547 -5.40 23.88 27.94
N ALA A 548 -6.56 23.92 27.27
CA ALA A 548 -7.85 23.65 27.90
C ALA A 548 -8.01 22.18 28.37
N SER A 549 -7.18 21.28 27.84
CA SER A 549 -7.19 19.85 28.18
C SER A 549 -6.29 19.52 29.37
N VAL A 550 -5.30 20.36 29.64
CA VAL A 550 -4.26 20.14 30.64
C VAL A 550 -4.68 20.71 31.99
N ASP A 551 -4.56 19.92 33.06
CA ASP A 551 -4.61 20.43 34.43
C ASP A 551 -3.28 21.12 34.75
N VAL A 552 -3.28 22.44 34.60
CA VAL A 552 -2.10 23.28 34.79
C VAL A 552 -1.49 23.18 36.18
N THR A 553 -2.27 22.75 37.19
CA THR A 553 -1.76 22.57 38.57
C THR A 553 -0.85 21.35 38.72
N THR A 554 -0.91 20.44 37.76
CA THR A 554 -0.10 19.20 37.72
C THR A 554 1.10 19.29 36.79
N VAL A 555 1.29 20.44 36.13
CA VAL A 555 2.34 20.60 35.12
C VAL A 555 3.71 20.65 35.80
N ALA A 556 4.60 19.75 35.38
CA ALA A 556 6.02 19.78 35.73
C ALA A 556 6.85 19.74 34.45
N SER A 557 7.79 20.67 34.28
CA SER A 557 8.70 20.68 33.14
C SER A 557 10.15 20.46 33.57
N GLY A 558 10.95 19.93 32.66
CA GLY A 558 12.38 19.76 32.79
C GLY A 558 13.06 20.00 31.45
N ARG A 559 14.28 20.55 31.47
CA ARG A 559 15.09 20.75 30.28
C ARG A 559 16.45 20.10 30.49
N TYR A 560 16.91 19.42 29.45
CA TYR A 560 18.19 18.72 29.42
C TYR A 560 18.96 19.18 28.20
N GLU A 561 20.17 19.66 28.40
CA GLU A 561 21.12 19.87 27.31
C GLU A 561 21.84 18.55 27.05
N VAL A 562 21.92 18.16 25.77
CA VAL A 562 22.63 16.94 25.40
C VAL A 562 24.13 17.25 25.46
N VAL A 563 24.76 16.93 26.59
CA VAL A 563 26.22 17.04 26.75
C VAL A 563 26.87 15.99 25.87
N LYS A 564 27.60 16.46 24.84
CA LYS A 564 28.36 15.60 23.93
C LYS A 564 29.52 14.96 24.70
N TYR A 565 29.55 13.63 24.77
CA TYR A 565 30.72 12.85 25.19
C TYR A 565 31.40 12.23 23.98
#